data_AF-A0A938KQZ1-F1
#
_entry.id   AF-A0A938KQZ1-F1
#
_cell.length_a   1.000
_cell.length_b   1.000
_cell.length_c   1.000
_cell.angle_alpha   90.00
_cell.angle_beta   90.00
_cell.angle_gamma   90.00
#
_symmetry.space_group_name_H-M   'P 1'
#
loop_
_entity.id
_entity.type
_entity.pdbx_description
1 polymer ?
#
loop_
_entity_poly.entity_id
_entity_poly.type
_entity_poly.pdbx_seq_one_letter_code
_entity_poly.pdbx_strand_id
1 'polypeptide(L)'
;MKILKRDSSVAFAQFWELYPRKTSKQLASKAFAKLSDDNQQKAIANIARLYANTETQFVPHAATYLNQARWEDQTIVRTNTFAKPQNQTNDTDLPHFR
;
A
#
# COMPACT_ATOMS: atom_id res chain seq x y z
N MET A 1 -9.00 -10.98 33.20
CA MET A 1 -7.71 -10.77 32.48
C MET A 1 -7.67 -9.33 32.00
N LYS A 2 -6.69 -8.54 32.44
CA LYS A 2 -6.52 -7.15 32.00
C LYS A 2 -5.82 -7.17 30.65
N ILE A 3 -6.53 -6.80 29.59
CA ILE A 3 -5.92 -6.59 28.27
C ILE A 3 -4.97 -5.39 28.46
N LEU A 4 -3.66 -5.62 28.41
CA LEU A 4 -2.69 -4.54 28.45
C LEU A 4 -2.94 -3.67 27.21
N LYS A 5 -3.43 -2.44 27.41
CA LYS A 5 -3.36 -1.38 26.41
C LYS A 5 -1.88 -1.25 26.05
N ARG A 6 -1.47 -1.78 24.90
CA ARG A 6 -0.16 -1.46 24.34
C ARG A 6 -0.17 0.04 24.09
N ASP A 7 0.88 0.73 24.50
CA ASP A 7 1.06 2.13 24.17
C ASP A 7 0.91 2.28 22.66
N SER A 8 -0.16 2.94 22.22
CA SER A 8 -0.44 3.14 20.79
C SER A 8 0.74 3.82 20.08
N SER A 9 1.57 4.54 20.85
CA SER A 9 2.87 5.10 20.45
C SER A 9 3.88 4.03 19.99
N VAL A 10 4.00 2.92 20.71
CA VAL A 10 4.94 1.83 20.38
C VAL A 10 4.47 1.09 19.13
N ALA A 11 3.17 0.76 19.06
CA ALA A 11 2.59 0.13 17.87
C ALA A 11 2.73 1.03 16.64
N PHE A 12 2.49 2.33 16.79
CA PHE A 12 2.69 3.30 15.72
C PHE A 12 4.16 3.43 15.30
N ALA A 13 5.11 3.38 16.24
CA ALA A 13 6.53 3.40 15.92
C ALA A 13 6.93 2.17 15.08
N GLN A 14 6.45 0.98 15.45
CA GLN A 14 6.66 -0.25 14.68
C GLN A 14 6.05 -0.14 13.28
N PHE A 15 4.80 0.36 13.19
CA PHE A 15 4.15 0.63 11.92
C PHE A 15 4.98 1.59 11.05
N TRP A 16 5.48 2.68 11.63
CA TRP A 16 6.23 3.71 10.92
C TRP A 16 7.58 3.21 10.40
N GLU A 17 8.24 2.32 11.14
CA GLU A 17 9.51 1.73 10.70
C GLU A 17 9.33 0.75 9.55
N LEU A 18 8.24 -0.03 9.55
CA LEU A 18 7.95 -1.00 8.48
C LEU A 18 7.40 -0.36 7.21
N TYR A 19 6.74 0.80 7.31
CA TYR A 19 6.10 1.42 6.15
C TYR A 19 7.13 2.01 5.18
N PRO A 20 7.21 1.54 3.93
CA PRO A 20 8.29 1.93 3.01
C PRO A 20 8.24 3.40 2.59
N ARG A 21 7.05 4.03 2.60
CA ARG A 21 6.86 5.45 2.26
C ARG A 21 6.60 6.30 3.50
N LYS A 22 7.67 6.79 4.12
CA LYS A 22 7.63 7.62 5.36
C LYS A 22 7.22 9.08 5.09
N THR A 23 5.97 9.29 4.68
CA THR A 23 5.41 10.64 4.38
C THR A 23 4.20 10.97 5.26
N SER A 24 3.99 12.25 5.58
CA SER A 24 2.83 12.76 6.35
C SER A 24 2.59 12.05 7.70
N LYS A 25 3.64 11.94 8.52
CA LYS A 25 3.65 11.23 9.81
C LYS A 25 2.51 11.64 10.75
N GLN A 26 2.19 12.93 10.82
CA GLN A 26 1.10 13.43 11.68
C GLN A 26 -0.27 12.92 11.25
N LEU A 27 -0.56 12.87 9.94
CA LEU A 27 -1.82 12.33 9.43
C LEU A 27 -1.89 10.81 9.65
N ALA A 28 -0.78 10.10 9.44
CA ALA A 28 -0.70 8.68 9.72
C ALA A 28 -0.93 8.37 11.21
N SER A 29 -0.33 9.14 12.11
CA SER A 29 -0.52 8.99 13.56
C SER A 29 -1.97 9.20 13.96
N LYS A 30 -2.63 10.25 13.44
CA LYS A 30 -4.05 10.51 13.68
C LYS A 30 -4.94 9.38 13.14
N ALA A 31 -4.64 8.84 11.96
CA ALA A 31 -5.38 7.71 11.40
C ALA A 31 -5.17 6.43 12.21
N PHE A 32 -3.93 6.15 12.63
CA PHE A 32 -3.57 4.97 13.41
C PHE A 32 -4.23 4.98 14.80
N ALA A 33 -4.25 6.13 15.47
CA ALA A 33 -4.89 6.30 16.76
C ALA A 33 -6.42 6.08 16.74
N LYS A 34 -7.06 6.18 15.56
CA LYS A 34 -8.50 5.89 15.41
C LYS A 34 -8.80 4.41 15.27
N LEU A 35 -7.80 3.57 14.99
CA LEU A 35 -7.98 2.12 14.81
C LEU A 35 -7.99 1.38 16.15
N SER A 36 -8.73 0.28 16.20
CA SER A 36 -8.67 -0.69 17.30
C SER A 36 -7.32 -1.41 17.32
N ASP A 37 -6.93 -1.93 18.49
CA ASP A 37 -5.65 -2.65 18.67
C ASP A 37 -5.50 -3.84 17.69
N ASP A 38 -6.60 -4.54 17.38
CA ASP A 38 -6.62 -5.64 16.39
C ASP A 38 -6.31 -5.12 14.97
N ASN A 39 -6.96 -4.04 14.55
CA ASN A 39 -6.73 -3.44 13.23
C ASN A 39 -5.32 -2.86 13.11
N GLN A 40 -4.76 -2.30 14.19
CA GLN A 40 -3.37 -1.86 14.22
C GLN A 40 -2.40 -3.01 13.97
N GLN A 41 -2.62 -4.17 14.59
CA GLN A 41 -1.79 -5.36 14.38
C GLN A 41 -1.92 -5.92 12.96
N LYS A 42 -3.15 -6.01 12.43
CA LYS A 42 -3.41 -6.42 11.04
C LYS A 42 -2.75 -5.49 10.04
N ALA A 43 -2.81 -4.18 10.28
CA ALA A 43 -2.14 -3.16 9.49
C ALA A 43 -0.64 -3.37 9.47
N ILE A 44 -0.01 -3.54 10.64
CA ILE A 44 1.43 -3.76 10.76
C ILE A 44 1.88 -5.03 10.02
N ALA A 45 1.18 -6.15 10.23
CA ALA A 45 1.56 -7.44 9.68
C ALA A 45 1.45 -7.49 8.13
N ASN A 46 0.52 -6.74 7.54
CA ASN A 46 0.28 -6.79 6.10
C ASN A 46 1.17 -5.87 5.26
N ILE A 47 1.88 -4.90 5.86
CA ILE A 47 2.74 -3.96 5.12
C ILE A 47 3.80 -4.70 4.31
N ALA A 48 4.53 -5.62 4.96
CA ALA A 48 5.56 -6.39 4.29
C ALA A 48 4.99 -7.24 3.15
N ARG A 49 3.84 -7.88 3.36
CA ARG A 49 3.17 -8.70 2.34
C ARG A 49 2.73 -7.88 1.12
N LEU A 50 2.15 -6.70 1.34
CA LEU A 50 1.60 -5.89 0.25
C LEU A 50 2.66 -5.09 -0.51
N TYR A 51 3.74 -4.69 0.17
CA TYR A 51 4.69 -3.73 -0.38
C TYR A 51 6.14 -4.22 -0.46
N ALA A 52 6.44 -5.50 -0.17
CA ALA A 52 7.81 -6.04 -0.24
C ALA A 52 8.52 -5.76 -1.57
N ASN A 53 7.80 -5.88 -2.70
CA ASN A 53 8.35 -5.70 -4.04
C ASN A 53 7.78 -4.45 -4.74
N THR A 54 7.21 -3.51 -3.99
CA THR A 54 6.61 -2.29 -4.56
C THR A 54 7.56 -1.13 -4.39
N GLU A 55 7.91 -0.44 -5.48
CA GLU A 55 8.71 0.77 -5.41
C GLU A 55 7.98 1.86 -4.59
N THR A 56 8.74 2.62 -3.81
CA THR A 56 8.20 3.62 -2.86
C THR A 56 7.26 4.65 -3.50
N GLN A 57 7.48 4.98 -4.78
CA GLN A 57 6.62 5.90 -5.54
C GLN A 57 5.18 5.38 -5.74
N PHE A 58 5.02 4.05 -5.79
CA PHE A 58 3.75 3.37 -6.00
C PHE A 58 3.05 2.94 -4.71
N VAL A 59 3.72 3.09 -3.56
CA VAL A 59 3.15 2.87 -2.24
C VAL A 59 2.27 4.08 -1.88
N PRO A 60 1.00 3.88 -1.47
CA PRO A 60 0.15 4.98 -1.03
C PRO A 60 0.73 5.67 0.23
N HIS A 61 0.18 6.83 0.60
CA HIS A 61 0.54 7.43 1.89
C HIS A 61 0.07 6.54 3.04
N ALA A 62 0.84 6.49 4.12
CA ALA A 62 0.48 5.72 5.32
C ALA A 62 -0.92 6.06 5.86
N ALA A 63 -1.31 7.33 5.86
CA ALA A 63 -2.66 7.74 6.25
C ALA A 63 -3.74 7.15 5.32
N THR A 64 -3.50 7.11 4.01
CA THR A 64 -4.41 6.52 3.02
C THR A 64 -4.55 5.01 3.24
N TYR A 65 -3.42 4.32 3.46
CA TYR A 65 -3.41 2.89 3.80
C TYR A 65 -4.26 2.57 5.03
N LEU A 66 -4.13 3.39 6.08
CA LEU A 66 -4.85 3.22 7.33
C LEU A 66 -6.35 3.57 7.20
N ASN A 67 -6.69 4.68 6.56
CA ASN A 67 -8.08 5.12 6.41
C ASN A 67 -8.91 4.21 5.50
N GLN A 68 -8.27 3.56 4.52
CA GLN A 68 -8.95 2.69 3.56
C GLN A 68 -8.91 1.21 3.95
N ALA A 69 -8.48 0.89 5.18
CA ALA A 69 -8.39 -0.49 5.66
C ALA A 69 -7.61 -1.44 4.73
N ARG A 70 -6.56 -0.94 4.06
CA ARG A 70 -5.88 -1.68 2.98
C ARG A 70 -5.12 -2.92 3.44
N TRP A 71 -5.04 -3.20 4.74
CA TRP A 71 -4.57 -4.48 5.24
C TRP A 71 -5.52 -5.64 4.90
N GLU A 72 -6.77 -5.34 4.54
CA GLU A 72 -7.77 -6.32 4.07
C GLU A 72 -7.71 -6.53 2.56
N ASP A 73 -7.03 -5.65 1.82
CA ASP A 73 -6.88 -5.79 0.37
C ASP A 73 -6.11 -7.06 0.02
N GLN A 74 -6.54 -7.74 -1.04
CA GLN A 74 -5.80 -8.87 -1.60
C GLN A 74 -4.48 -8.39 -2.21
N THR A 75 -3.41 -9.17 -2.05
CA THR A 75 -2.09 -8.86 -2.61
C THR A 75 -2.17 -8.91 -4.13
N ILE A 76 -2.26 -7.75 -4.77
CA ILE A 76 -2.16 -7.65 -6.23
C ILE A 76 -0.68 -7.73 -6.64
N VAL A 77 -0.33 -8.79 -7.35
CA VAL A 77 0.99 -8.85 -8.00
C VAL A 77 0.94 -7.83 -9.15
N ARG A 78 1.63 -6.70 -8.98
CA ARG A 78 1.77 -5.71 -10.06
C ARG A 78 2.78 -6.23 -11.06
N THR A 79 2.33 -7.03 -12.02
CA THR A 79 3.12 -7.31 -13.22
C THR A 79 3.12 -6.05 -14.08
N ASN A 80 4.29 -5.60 -14.51
CA ASN A 80 4.40 -4.50 -15.46
C ASN A 80 3.92 -4.98 -16.85
N THR A 81 2.61 -5.10 -17.04
CA THR A 81 2.01 -5.63 -18.27
C THR A 81 2.29 -4.74 -19.49
N PHE A 82 2.73 -3.51 -19.27
CA PHE A 82 3.14 -2.55 -20.30
C PHE A 82 4.58 -2.76 -20.83
N ALA A 83 5.35 -3.71 -20.28
CA ALA A 83 6.73 -3.99 -20.72
C ALA A 83 6.82 -4.87 -21.98
N LYS A 84 5.73 -5.11 -22.71
CA LYS A 84 5.82 -5.66 -24.05
C LYS A 84 5.93 -4.48 -25.02
N PRO A 85 7.08 -4.24 -25.68
CA PRO A 85 7.07 -3.43 -26.88
C PRO A 85 6.15 -4.15 -27.86
N GLN A 86 4.96 -3.61 -28.11
CA GLN A 86 4.15 -3.98 -29.26
C GLN A 86 4.88 -3.47 -30.50
N ASN A 87 5.99 -4.11 -30.85
CA ASN A 87 6.54 -4.01 -32.19
C ASN A 87 5.71 -4.93 -33.09
N GLN A 88 4.44 -4.57 -33.22
CA GLN A 88 3.55 -5.14 -34.21
C GLN A 88 3.30 -4.01 -35.20
N THR A 89 4.30 -3.75 -36.04
CA THR A 89 4.14 -3.08 -37.33
C THR A 89 3.29 -3.99 -38.21
N ASN A 90 2.01 -4.12 -37.87
CA ASN A 90 1.01 -4.39 -38.87
C ASN A 90 0.75 -3.05 -39.54
N ASP A 91 1.68 -2.68 -40.41
CA ASP A 91 1.44 -1.73 -41.51
C ASP A 91 0.45 -2.44 -42.47
N THR A 92 -0.76 -2.67 -41.96
CA THR A 92 -1.88 -3.12 -42.75
C THR A 92 -2.44 -1.85 -43.34
N ASP A 93 -2.05 -1.62 -44.58
CA ASP A 93 -2.54 -0.60 -45.51
C ASP A 93 -3.94 -0.12 -45.10
N LEU A 94 -3.99 1.06 -44.47
CA LEU A 94 -5.26 1.67 -44.06
C LEU A 94 -6.09 1.85 -45.33
N PRO A 95 -7.32 1.29 -45.41
CA PRO A 95 -8.13 1.46 -46.60
C PRO A 95 -8.36 2.94 -46.81
N HIS A 96 -7.80 3.46 -47.90
CA HIS A 96 -8.04 4.82 -48.34
C HIS A 96 -9.51 4.89 -48.77
N PHE A 97 -10.37 5.40 -47.88
CA PHE A 97 -11.75 5.70 -48.22
C PHE A 97 -11.72 6.80 -49.29
N ARG A 98 -12.05 6.40 -50.53
CA ARG A 98 -12.19 7.29 -51.68
C ARG A 98 -13.47 8.11 -51.60
#